data_AF-A0A8S9PH97-F1
#
_entry.id   AF-A0A8S9PH97-F1
#
_cell.length_a   1.000
_cell.length_b   1.000
_cell.length_c   1.000
_cell.angle_alpha   90.00
_cell.angle_beta   90.00
_cell.angle_gamma   90.00
#
_symmetry.space_group_name_H-M   'P 1'
#
loop_
_entity.id
_entity.type
_entity.pdbx_description
1 polymer ?
#
loop_
_entity_poly.entity_id
_entity_poly.type
_entity_poly.pdbx_seq_one_letter_code
_entity_poly.pdbx_strand_id
1 'polypeptide(L)'
;MNLIPYEYIVSRQGNEKLDKILKLENHHKSMLVVSEFIGCSPSLSGAIRVNPWNVDAVADAMDSALEVAEPEKQLRHEKHYKYVSTHDVGYWARSFLQDLERSCGEHGRRRCWGIGFGLSFRVVALDQSFRKLSMEHIVSAYKRTKTRAILLDYDDTLMPQGSIDKRPSSKSIEILNTLCRDKSNLVFIVSAKSRETLSDWFSPCEKLGIAAEHGYFLR
;
A
#
# COMPACT_ATOMS: atom_id res chain seq x y z
N MET A 1 14.21 -1.74 -15.36
CA MET A 1 14.96 -2.97 -15.07
C MET A 1 16.09 -3.07 -16.10
N ASN A 2 17.31 -3.43 -15.72
CA ASN A 2 18.39 -3.63 -16.69
C ASN A 2 18.21 -5.01 -17.35
N LEU A 3 18.04 -5.03 -18.67
CA LEU A 3 17.81 -6.27 -19.44
C LEU A 3 19.09 -6.92 -19.97
N ILE A 4 20.21 -6.18 -19.97
CA ILE A 4 21.49 -6.63 -20.54
C ILE A 4 21.97 -7.96 -19.94
N PRO A 5 21.88 -8.22 -18.62
CA PRO A 5 22.30 -9.52 -18.08
C PRO A 5 21.49 -10.69 -18.63
N TYR A 6 20.18 -10.50 -18.87
CA TYR A 6 19.32 -11.53 -19.46
C TYR A 6 19.65 -11.76 -20.94
N GLU A 7 19.83 -10.69 -21.70
CA GLU A 7 20.22 -10.75 -23.11
C GLU A 7 21.60 -11.39 -23.30
N TYR A 8 22.54 -11.11 -22.40
CA TYR A 8 23.86 -11.76 -22.39
C TYR A 8 23.72 -13.27 -22.20
N ILE A 9 22.93 -13.74 -21.22
CA ILE A 9 22.70 -15.17 -21.00
C ILE A 9 22.13 -15.85 -22.26
N VAL A 10 21.10 -15.25 -22.86
CA VAL A 10 20.49 -15.77 -24.09
C VAL A 10 21.50 -15.79 -25.24
N SER A 11 22.32 -14.75 -25.37
CA SER A 11 23.37 -14.68 -26.39
C SER A 11 24.44 -15.74 -26.19
N ARG A 12 24.76 -16.11 -24.95
CA ARG A 12 25.72 -17.17 -24.61
C ARG A 12 25.17 -18.58 -24.84
N GLN A 13 23.85 -18.76 -24.81
CA GLN A 13 23.23 -20.01 -25.24
C GLN A 13 23.40 -20.22 -26.75
N GLY A 14 23.36 -19.16 -27.56
CA GLY A 14 23.58 -19.27 -29.00
C GLY A 14 22.44 -20.00 -29.74
N ASN A 15 22.78 -20.65 -30.86
CA ASN A 15 21.81 -21.33 -31.72
C ASN A 15 22.40 -22.64 -32.24
N GLU A 16 21.73 -23.76 -31.96
CA GLU A 16 22.18 -25.11 -32.34
C GLU A 16 22.52 -25.26 -33.83
N LYS A 17 21.84 -24.51 -34.71
CA LYS A 17 22.11 -24.52 -36.16
C LYS A 17 23.43 -23.84 -36.49
N LEU A 18 23.77 -22.75 -35.80
CA LEU A 18 25.05 -22.06 -35.94
C LEU A 18 26.17 -22.87 -35.31
N ASP A 19 25.93 -23.48 -34.15
CA ASP A 19 26.95 -24.28 -33.44
C ASP A 19 27.37 -25.50 -34.27
N LYS A 20 26.42 -26.14 -34.97
CA LYS A 20 26.70 -27.21 -35.95
C LYS A 20 27.52 -26.75 -37.14
N ILE A 21 27.29 -25.53 -37.64
CA ILE A 21 28.07 -24.96 -38.76
C ILE A 21 29.49 -24.62 -38.31
N LEU A 22 29.64 -24.08 -37.09
CA LEU A 22 30.90 -23.65 -36.51
C LEU A 22 31.71 -24.78 -35.85
N LYS A 23 31.15 -25.99 -35.76
CA LYS A 23 31.74 -27.17 -35.10
C LYS A 23 32.14 -26.89 -33.64
N LEU A 24 31.32 -26.12 -32.93
CA LEU A 24 31.54 -25.86 -31.51
C LEU A 24 30.99 -27.03 -30.67
N GLU A 25 31.74 -27.44 -29.64
CA GLU A 25 31.26 -28.43 -28.66
C GLU A 25 30.17 -27.81 -27.77
N ASN A 26 29.16 -28.61 -27.39
CA ASN A 26 27.91 -28.21 -26.70
C ASN A 26 28.09 -27.79 -25.22
N HIS A 27 29.12 -27.00 -24.89
CA HIS A 27 29.35 -26.50 -23.54
C HIS A 27 29.06 -25.00 -23.47
N HIS A 28 27.77 -24.66 -23.37
CA HIS A 28 27.34 -23.28 -23.18
C HIS A 28 27.78 -22.79 -21.80
N LYS A 29 28.43 -21.63 -21.77
CA LYS A 29 29.03 -21.07 -20.56
C LYS A 29 28.83 -19.57 -20.48
N SER A 30 28.48 -19.09 -19.29
CA SER A 30 28.33 -17.67 -18.99
C SER A 30 28.75 -17.39 -17.57
N MET A 31 29.49 -16.30 -17.38
CA MET A 31 29.79 -15.73 -16.07
C MET A 31 29.28 -14.31 -16.03
N LEU A 32 28.64 -13.96 -14.90
CA LEU A 32 28.02 -12.67 -14.70
C LEU A 32 28.55 -12.07 -13.40
N VAL A 33 29.11 -10.87 -13.50
CA VAL A 33 29.38 -9.99 -12.36
C VAL A 33 28.32 -8.89 -12.40
N VAL A 34 27.49 -8.81 -11.37
CA VAL A 34 26.36 -7.87 -11.32
C VAL A 34 26.35 -7.10 -10.02
N SER A 35 25.95 -5.83 -10.10
CA SER A 35 25.72 -5.02 -8.91
C SER A 35 24.62 -5.64 -8.05
N GLU A 36 24.83 -5.72 -6.74
CA GLU A 36 23.79 -6.21 -5.82
C GLU A 36 22.51 -5.35 -5.84
N PHE A 37 22.64 -4.08 -6.24
CA PHE A 37 21.55 -3.11 -6.34
C PHE A 37 20.75 -3.19 -7.65
N ILE A 38 21.13 -4.09 -8.56
CA ILE A 38 20.39 -4.26 -9.82
C ILE A 38 19.13 -5.10 -9.60
N GLY A 39 18.01 -4.69 -10.19
CA GLY A 39 16.73 -5.40 -10.05
C GLY A 39 16.72 -6.86 -10.51
N CYS A 40 17.68 -7.28 -11.34
CA CYS A 40 17.85 -8.67 -11.78
C CYS A 40 18.78 -9.51 -10.86
N SER A 41 19.42 -8.91 -9.85
CA SER A 41 20.30 -9.61 -8.91
C SER A 41 19.59 -10.76 -8.18
N PRO A 42 18.34 -10.60 -7.67
CA PRO A 42 17.61 -11.70 -7.04
C PRO A 42 17.30 -12.85 -8.01
N SER A 43 16.96 -12.51 -9.25
CA SER A 43 16.58 -13.44 -10.31
C SER A 43 17.75 -14.31 -10.80
N LEU A 44 18.94 -13.74 -10.91
CA LEU A 44 20.14 -14.39 -11.45
C LEU A 44 21.04 -14.96 -10.35
N SER A 45 20.49 -15.83 -9.50
CA SER A 45 21.14 -16.35 -8.27
C SER A 45 22.52 -17.03 -8.43
N GLY A 46 22.96 -17.39 -9.65
CA GLY A 46 24.32 -17.88 -9.92
C GLY A 46 25.36 -16.79 -10.28
N ALA A 47 24.96 -15.52 -10.32
CA ALA A 47 25.84 -14.41 -10.65
C ALA A 47 26.69 -13.99 -9.45
N ILE A 48 27.91 -13.53 -9.69
CA ILE A 48 28.77 -12.94 -8.67
C ILE A 48 28.22 -11.54 -8.37
N ARG A 49 27.74 -11.34 -7.14
CA ARG A 49 27.17 -10.07 -6.70
C ARG A 49 28.25 -9.21 -6.09
N VAL A 50 28.31 -7.96 -6.52
CA VAL A 50 29.29 -7.00 -6.01
C VAL A 50 28.60 -5.71 -5.60
N ASN A 51 29.14 -5.08 -4.56
CA ASN A 51 28.85 -3.68 -4.29
C ASN A 51 29.72 -2.85 -5.25
N PRO A 52 29.14 -2.10 -6.21
CA PRO A 52 29.92 -1.34 -7.19
C PRO A 52 30.75 -0.21 -6.57
N TRP A 53 30.49 0.16 -5.31
CA TRP A 53 31.25 1.19 -4.59
C TRP A 53 32.52 0.64 -3.92
N ASN A 54 32.69 -0.68 -3.88
CA ASN A 54 33.89 -1.33 -3.39
C ASN A 54 34.73 -1.81 -4.59
N VAL A 55 35.71 -1.01 -5.00
CA VAL A 55 36.53 -1.26 -6.19
C VAL A 55 37.34 -2.56 -6.07
N ASP A 56 37.87 -2.85 -4.88
CA ASP A 56 38.66 -4.06 -4.63
C ASP A 56 37.78 -5.31 -4.81
N ALA A 57 36.58 -5.32 -4.24
CA ALA A 57 35.63 -6.42 -4.39
C ALA A 57 35.15 -6.61 -5.85
N VAL A 58 35.07 -5.53 -6.64
CA VAL A 58 34.76 -5.62 -8.07
C VAL A 58 35.93 -6.27 -8.82
N ALA A 59 37.17 -5.88 -8.52
CA ALA A 59 38.36 -6.46 -9.13
C ALA A 59 38.47 -7.96 -8.83
N ASP A 60 38.32 -8.34 -7.55
CA ASP A 60 38.34 -9.74 -7.10
C ASP A 60 37.25 -10.58 -7.77
N ALA A 61 36.06 -10.01 -7.93
CA ALA A 61 34.95 -10.67 -8.61
C ALA A 61 35.19 -10.87 -10.11
N MET A 62 35.83 -9.91 -10.78
CA MET A 62 36.22 -10.03 -12.19
C MET A 62 37.28 -11.10 -12.38
N ASP A 63 38.29 -11.13 -11.51
CA ASP A 63 39.34 -12.15 -11.51
C ASP A 63 38.77 -13.55 -11.26
N SER A 64 37.97 -13.68 -10.19
CA SER A 64 37.25 -14.91 -9.88
C SER A 64 36.38 -15.40 -11.04
N ALA A 65 35.69 -14.50 -11.76
CA ALA A 65 34.85 -14.87 -12.89
C ALA A 65 35.64 -15.52 -14.04
N LEU A 66 36.91 -15.15 -14.21
CA LEU A 66 37.80 -15.72 -15.22
C LEU A 66 38.35 -17.08 -14.78
N GLU A 67 38.72 -17.22 -13.51
CA GLU A 67 39.37 -18.42 -12.95
C GLU A 67 38.41 -19.59 -12.64
N VAL A 68 37.12 -19.33 -12.45
CA VAL A 68 36.12 -20.36 -12.14
C VAL A 68 36.21 -21.54 -13.11
N ALA A 69 36.17 -22.77 -12.57
CA ALA A 69 36.30 -23.99 -13.34
C ALA A 69 35.18 -24.14 -14.38
N GLU A 70 35.49 -24.68 -15.56
CA GLU A 70 34.54 -24.81 -16.67
C GLU A 70 33.22 -25.55 -16.30
N PRO A 71 33.23 -26.65 -15.50
CA PRO A 71 31.99 -27.29 -15.07
C PRO A 71 31.08 -26.37 -14.26
N GLU A 72 31.66 -25.49 -13.44
CA GLU A 72 30.90 -24.52 -12.65
C GLU A 72 30.34 -23.40 -13.53
N LYS A 73 31.10 -22.94 -14.53
CA LYS A 73 30.61 -21.95 -15.52
C LYS A 73 29.39 -22.49 -16.28
N GLN A 74 29.41 -23.79 -16.64
CA GLN A 74 28.28 -24.45 -17.29
C GLN A 74 27.07 -24.55 -16.35
N LEU A 75 27.27 -25.00 -15.10
CA LEU A 75 26.19 -25.12 -14.11
C LEU A 75 25.49 -23.76 -13.84
N ARG A 76 26.28 -22.70 -13.67
CA ARG A 76 25.75 -21.34 -13.46
C ARG A 76 24.97 -20.87 -14.69
N HIS A 77 25.49 -21.13 -15.89
CA HIS A 77 24.82 -20.82 -17.15
C HIS A 77 23.48 -21.54 -17.30
N GLU A 78 23.43 -22.84 -17.10
CA GLU A 78 22.20 -23.64 -17.20
C GLU A 78 21.12 -23.14 -16.24
N LYS A 79 21.51 -22.79 -15.00
CA LYS A 79 20.60 -22.22 -14.00
C LYS A 79 20.04 -20.88 -14.46
N HIS A 80 20.91 -20.00 -14.96
CA HIS A 80 20.51 -18.69 -15.48
C HIS A 80 19.61 -18.82 -16.71
N TYR A 81 20.01 -19.61 -17.70
CA TYR A 81 19.26 -19.80 -18.94
C TYR A 81 17.87 -20.41 -18.70
N LYS A 82 17.78 -21.39 -17.79
CA LYS A 82 16.48 -21.94 -17.35
C LYS A 82 15.58 -20.88 -16.76
N TYR A 83 16.12 -19.95 -15.98
CA TYR A 83 15.33 -18.85 -15.42
C TYR A 83 14.84 -17.90 -16.53
N VAL A 84 15.75 -17.44 -17.40
CA VAL A 84 15.42 -16.47 -18.46
C VAL A 84 14.43 -17.06 -19.48
N SER A 85 14.56 -18.34 -19.81
CA SER A 85 13.68 -19.01 -20.78
C SER A 85 12.27 -19.30 -20.24
N THR A 86 12.10 -19.36 -18.91
CA THR A 86 10.80 -19.61 -18.28
C THR A 86 10.09 -18.32 -17.84
N HIS A 87 10.85 -17.27 -17.53
CA HIS A 87 10.34 -15.98 -17.04
C HIS A 87 10.42 -14.92 -18.14
N ASP A 88 9.77 -15.20 -19.27
CA ASP A 88 9.70 -14.27 -20.39
C ASP A 88 8.70 -13.11 -20.16
N VAL A 89 8.68 -12.17 -21.11
CA VAL A 89 7.75 -11.03 -21.09
C VAL A 89 6.28 -11.49 -21.09
N GLY A 90 5.97 -12.62 -21.71
CA GLY A 90 4.63 -13.19 -21.74
C GLY A 90 4.20 -13.72 -20.37
N TYR A 91 5.11 -14.38 -19.65
CA TYR A 91 4.92 -14.83 -18.28
C TYR A 91 4.67 -13.64 -17.36
N TRP A 92 5.51 -12.60 -17.45
CA TRP A 92 5.32 -11.37 -16.68
C TRP A 92 3.95 -10.74 -16.94
N ALA A 93 3.56 -10.57 -18.20
CA ALA A 93 2.28 -9.97 -18.57
C ALA A 93 1.09 -10.78 -18.03
N ARG A 94 1.13 -12.12 -18.14
CA ARG A 94 0.09 -13.00 -17.60
C ARG A 94 0.00 -12.92 -16.08
N SER A 95 1.15 -12.96 -15.38
CA SER A 95 1.20 -12.85 -13.92
C SER A 95 0.61 -11.52 -13.46
N PHE A 96 0.99 -10.42 -14.10
CA PHE A 96 0.49 -9.09 -13.77
C PHE A 96 -1.03 -8.99 -13.96
N LEU A 97 -1.54 -9.49 -15.09
CA LEU A 97 -2.98 -9.47 -15.35
C LEU A 97 -3.77 -10.34 -14.36
N GLN A 98 -3.23 -11.50 -13.98
CA GLN A 98 -3.84 -12.37 -12.98
C GLN A 98 -3.89 -11.72 -11.60
N ASP A 99 -2.80 -11.05 -11.18
CA ASP A 99 -2.76 -10.31 -9.92
C ASP A 99 -3.72 -9.11 -9.93
N LEU A 100 -3.83 -8.42 -11.08
CA LEU A 100 -4.80 -7.35 -11.28
C LEU A 100 -6.23 -7.86 -11.18
N GLU A 101 -6.56 -8.96 -11.86
CA GLU A 101 -7.88 -9.60 -11.81
C GLU A 101 -8.23 -10.02 -10.38
N ARG A 102 -7.29 -10.65 -9.66
CA ARG A 102 -7.47 -11.03 -8.25
C ARG A 102 -7.73 -9.81 -7.36
N SER A 103 -6.97 -8.74 -7.54
CA SER A 103 -7.16 -7.49 -6.80
C SER A 103 -8.51 -6.83 -7.10
N CYS A 104 -8.96 -6.94 -8.34
CA CYS A 104 -10.25 -6.43 -8.81
C CYS A 104 -11.44 -7.35 -8.45
N GLY A 105 -11.22 -8.64 -8.15
CA GLY A 105 -12.28 -9.63 -7.92
C GLY A 105 -13.25 -9.25 -6.79
N GLU A 106 -12.76 -8.57 -5.74
CA GLU A 106 -13.61 -8.09 -4.65
C GLU A 106 -14.38 -6.80 -4.98
N HIS A 107 -13.95 -6.04 -6.00
CA HIS A 107 -14.57 -4.77 -6.36
C HIS A 107 -15.99 -4.96 -6.91
N GLY A 108 -16.24 -6.06 -7.63
CA GLY A 108 -17.59 -6.40 -8.12
C GLY A 108 -18.60 -6.68 -7.01
N ARG A 109 -18.13 -7.00 -5.79
CA ARG A 109 -19.00 -7.17 -4.62
C ARG A 109 -19.27 -5.86 -3.89
N ARG A 110 -18.51 -4.79 -4.13
CA ARG A 110 -18.70 -3.51 -3.43
C ARG A 110 -19.83 -2.72 -4.08
N ARG A 111 -20.68 -2.10 -3.25
CA ARG A 111 -21.70 -1.14 -3.70
C ARG A 111 -21.14 0.26 -3.66
N CYS A 112 -21.34 1.01 -4.75
CA CYS A 112 -20.98 2.41 -4.82
C CYS A 112 -22.06 3.27 -4.18
N TRP A 113 -21.64 4.17 -3.29
CA TRP A 113 -22.52 5.10 -2.57
C TRP A 113 -22.08 6.54 -2.81
N GLY A 114 -23.03 7.42 -3.11
CA GLY A 114 -22.83 8.86 -3.03
C GLY A 114 -22.90 9.34 -1.59
N ILE A 115 -21.84 9.99 -1.11
CA ILE A 115 -21.72 10.59 0.22
C ILE A 115 -21.28 12.05 0.08
N GLY A 116 -21.76 12.92 0.96
CA GLY A 116 -21.45 14.36 0.95
C GLY A 116 -22.54 15.19 0.27
N PHE A 117 -22.37 16.52 0.32
CA PHE A 117 -23.32 17.49 -0.20
C PHE A 117 -22.62 18.54 -1.07
N GLY A 118 -23.27 18.97 -2.16
CA GLY A 118 -22.73 19.98 -3.08
C GLY A 118 -21.37 19.60 -3.65
N LEU A 119 -20.41 20.53 -3.62
CA LEU A 119 -19.05 20.33 -4.15
C LEU A 119 -18.20 19.32 -3.36
N SER A 120 -18.68 18.87 -2.18
CA SER A 120 -18.01 17.86 -1.36
C SER A 120 -18.49 16.43 -1.63
N PHE A 121 -19.33 16.23 -2.66
CA PHE A 121 -19.82 14.92 -3.04
C PHE A 121 -18.69 13.98 -3.46
N ARG A 122 -18.70 12.75 -2.93
CA ARG A 122 -17.73 11.69 -3.24
C ARG A 122 -18.48 10.39 -3.48
N VAL A 123 -17.96 9.58 -4.41
CA VAL A 123 -18.40 8.18 -4.58
C VAL A 123 -17.46 7.28 -3.80
N VAL A 124 -18.00 6.49 -2.89
CA VAL A 124 -17.24 5.49 -2.13
C VAL A 124 -17.75 4.09 -2.42
N ALA A 125 -16.83 3.14 -2.53
CA ALA A 125 -17.16 1.72 -2.70
C ALA A 125 -17.11 1.05 -1.32
N LEU A 126 -18.26 0.62 -0.82
CA LEU A 126 -18.40 -0.03 0.49
C LEU A 126 -18.89 -1.47 0.31
N ASP A 127 -18.75 -2.28 1.35
CA ASP A 127 -19.21 -3.66 1.34
C ASP A 127 -20.75 -3.77 1.20
N GLN A 128 -21.26 -4.98 0.89
CA GLN A 128 -22.69 -5.27 0.77
C GLN A 128 -23.45 -5.19 2.09
N SER A 129 -22.79 -5.46 3.22
CA SER A 129 -23.39 -5.37 4.55
C SER A 129 -23.56 -3.93 5.03
N PHE A 130 -22.86 -2.96 4.39
CA PHE A 130 -23.01 -1.55 4.70
C PHE A 130 -24.46 -1.08 4.47
N ARG A 131 -25.11 -0.63 5.54
CA ARG A 131 -26.44 -0.03 5.50
C ARG A 131 -26.31 1.47 5.70
N LYS A 132 -26.49 2.23 4.62
CA LYS A 132 -26.58 3.69 4.70
C LYS A 132 -27.75 4.07 5.61
N LEU A 133 -27.50 4.89 6.62
CA LEU A 133 -28.56 5.43 7.46
C LEU A 133 -29.48 6.32 6.60
N SER A 134 -30.78 6.00 6.61
CA SER A 134 -31.80 6.81 5.92
C SER A 134 -32.05 8.10 6.69
N MET A 135 -31.92 9.24 6.00
CA MET A 135 -32.20 10.55 6.58
C MET A 135 -33.66 10.66 7.05
N GLU A 136 -34.60 10.08 6.31
CA GLU A 136 -36.02 10.06 6.66
C GLU A 136 -36.24 9.31 7.98
N HIS A 137 -35.58 8.16 8.14
CA HIS A 137 -35.65 7.39 9.38
C HIS A 137 -35.00 8.13 10.55
N ILE A 138 -33.81 8.72 10.36
CA ILE A 138 -33.14 9.50 11.41
C ILE A 138 -34.01 10.69 11.83
N VAL A 139 -34.51 11.49 10.90
CA VAL A 139 -35.34 12.67 11.20
C VAL A 139 -36.62 12.26 11.90
N SER A 140 -37.26 11.19 11.46
CA SER A 140 -38.47 10.64 12.08
C SER A 140 -38.22 10.14 13.50
N ALA A 141 -37.12 9.41 13.72
CA ALA A 141 -36.70 8.92 15.04
C ALA A 141 -36.32 10.09 15.97
N TYR A 142 -35.59 11.09 15.47
CA TYR A 142 -35.22 12.29 16.20
C TYR A 142 -36.47 13.04 16.67
N LYS A 143 -37.44 13.28 15.78
CA LYS A 143 -38.67 14.01 16.13
C LYS A 143 -39.55 13.31 17.18
N ARG A 144 -39.63 11.96 17.15
CA ARG A 144 -40.50 11.21 18.08
C ARG A 144 -39.90 11.00 19.47
N THR A 145 -38.57 11.04 19.58
CA THR A 145 -37.85 10.68 20.80
C THR A 145 -37.77 11.87 21.76
N LYS A 146 -37.94 11.58 23.05
CA LYS A 146 -37.88 12.56 24.14
C LYS A 146 -36.49 12.69 24.76
N THR A 147 -35.64 11.69 24.56
CA THR A 147 -34.25 11.64 25.03
C THR A 147 -33.39 11.05 23.93
N ARG A 148 -32.32 11.75 23.53
CA ARG A 148 -31.48 11.43 22.38
C ARG A 148 -30.02 11.47 22.79
N ALA A 149 -29.35 10.34 22.79
CA ALA A 149 -27.90 10.28 22.96
C ALA A 149 -27.23 10.50 21.59
N ILE A 150 -26.33 11.48 21.51
CA ILE A 150 -25.56 11.81 20.31
C ILE A 150 -24.09 11.72 20.67
N LEU A 151 -23.43 10.65 20.21
CA LEU A 151 -22.01 10.40 20.46
C LEU A 151 -21.24 10.77 19.19
N LEU A 152 -20.33 11.73 19.31
CA LEU A 152 -19.54 12.24 18.19
C LEU A 152 -18.07 11.88 18.40
N ASP A 153 -17.53 11.08 17.51
CA ASP A 153 -16.10 10.83 17.47
C ASP A 153 -15.37 12.09 16.96
N TYR A 154 -14.43 12.60 17.76
CA TYR A 154 -13.70 13.79 17.37
C TYR A 154 -12.53 13.50 16.44
N ASP A 155 -11.76 12.44 16.72
CA ASP A 155 -10.44 12.27 16.11
C ASP A 155 -10.52 11.86 14.64
N ASP A 156 -11.46 11.00 14.26
CA ASP A 156 -11.60 10.57 12.86
C ASP A 156 -12.73 11.31 12.12
N THR A 157 -13.79 11.71 12.83
CA THR A 157 -14.99 12.28 12.19
C THR A 157 -15.02 13.81 12.16
N LEU A 158 -14.77 14.50 13.27
CA LEU A 158 -14.92 15.97 13.36
C LEU A 158 -13.61 16.74 13.13
N MET A 159 -12.46 16.09 13.30
CA MET A 159 -11.15 16.72 13.16
C MET A 159 -10.87 17.09 11.70
N PRO A 160 -10.39 18.32 11.41
CA PRO A 160 -10.01 18.70 10.06
C PRO A 160 -8.90 17.80 9.50
N GLN A 161 -9.17 17.10 8.40
CA GLN A 161 -8.16 16.26 7.74
C GLN A 161 -7.11 17.11 7.03
N GLY A 162 -5.83 16.77 7.23
CA GLY A 162 -4.70 17.46 6.58
C GLY A 162 -4.27 18.78 7.21
N SER A 163 -4.86 19.18 8.34
CA SER A 163 -4.43 20.36 9.11
C SER A 163 -3.39 20.00 10.16
N ILE A 164 -2.38 20.87 10.34
CA ILE A 164 -1.44 20.79 11.46
C ILE A 164 -2.17 21.14 12.77
N ASP A 165 -3.06 22.13 12.72
CA ASP A 165 -3.91 22.47 13.85
C ASP A 165 -5.13 21.55 13.90
N LYS A 166 -5.21 20.77 14.98
CA LYS A 166 -6.26 19.79 15.23
C LYS A 166 -7.38 20.35 16.11
N ARG A 167 -7.35 21.64 16.46
CA ARG A 167 -8.39 22.30 17.26
C ARG A 167 -9.73 22.39 16.52
N PRO A 168 -10.86 22.39 17.24
CA PRO A 168 -12.16 22.53 16.62
C PRO A 168 -12.31 23.92 16.00
N SER A 169 -12.91 23.99 14.81
CA SER A 169 -13.22 25.28 14.19
C SER A 169 -14.32 26.03 14.97
N SER A 170 -14.36 27.36 14.87
CA SER A 170 -15.42 28.18 15.46
C SER A 170 -16.82 27.73 15.01
N LYS A 171 -16.96 27.34 13.74
CA LYS A 171 -18.19 26.78 13.19
C LYS A 171 -18.59 25.44 13.84
N SER A 172 -17.62 24.57 14.12
CA SER A 172 -17.87 23.30 14.83
C SER A 172 -18.41 23.55 16.23
N ILE A 173 -17.80 24.50 16.96
CA ILE A 173 -18.23 24.92 18.30
C ILE A 173 -19.65 25.50 18.29
N GLU A 174 -19.99 26.34 17.31
CA GLU A 174 -21.34 26.89 17.15
C GLU A 174 -22.39 25.79 16.93
N ILE A 175 -22.09 24.82 16.08
CA ILE A 175 -22.99 23.68 15.79
C ILE A 175 -23.19 22.82 17.04
N LEU A 176 -22.11 22.49 17.76
CA LEU A 176 -22.18 21.70 19.00
C LEU A 176 -23.01 22.43 20.05
N ASN A 177 -22.81 23.73 20.23
CA ASN A 177 -23.63 24.55 21.13
C ASN A 177 -25.10 24.56 20.71
N THR A 178 -25.39 24.63 19.41
CA THR A 178 -26.76 24.55 18.90
C THR A 178 -27.41 23.20 19.20
N LEU A 179 -26.68 22.09 19.05
CA LEU A 179 -27.16 20.76 19.40
C LEU A 179 -27.41 20.60 20.91
N CYS A 180 -26.53 21.15 21.74
CA CYS A 180 -26.64 21.08 23.21
C CYS A 180 -27.71 22.02 23.80
N ARG A 181 -28.25 22.96 23.02
CA ARG A 181 -29.36 23.84 23.46
C ARG A 181 -30.69 23.09 23.57
N ASP A 182 -30.90 22.03 22.78
CA ASP A 182 -32.06 21.16 22.91
C ASP A 182 -31.89 20.27 24.16
N LYS A 183 -32.76 20.46 25.15
CA LYS A 183 -32.72 19.70 26.42
C LYS A 183 -33.01 18.20 26.25
N SER A 184 -33.56 17.80 25.10
CA SER A 184 -33.80 16.39 24.77
C SER A 184 -32.53 15.71 24.26
N ASN A 185 -31.49 16.48 23.92
CA ASN A 185 -30.22 15.97 23.41
C ASN A 185 -29.21 15.86 24.54
N LEU A 186 -28.61 14.68 24.65
CA LEU A 186 -27.43 14.40 25.43
C LEU A 186 -26.27 14.19 24.46
N VAL A 187 -25.44 15.23 24.29
CA VAL A 187 -24.36 15.24 23.29
C VAL A 187 -23.03 14.97 23.98
N PHE A 188 -22.27 14.01 23.45
CA PHE A 188 -20.92 13.71 23.91
C PHE A 188 -19.93 13.78 22.76
N ILE A 189 -18.74 14.29 23.04
CA ILE A 189 -17.56 14.05 22.22
C ILE A 189 -16.78 12.87 22.79
N VAL A 190 -16.44 11.91 21.94
CA VAL A 190 -15.55 10.79 22.24
C VAL A 190 -14.23 11.03 21.53
N SER A 191 -13.12 10.95 22.28
CA SER A 191 -11.79 11.19 21.72
C SER A 191 -10.70 10.42 22.46
N ALA A 192 -9.64 10.09 21.73
CA ALA A 192 -8.37 9.57 22.22
C ALA A 192 -7.55 10.60 22.99
N LYS A 193 -7.87 11.90 22.87
CA LYS A 193 -7.11 12.99 23.48
C LYS A 193 -7.26 13.03 25.00
N SER A 194 -6.28 13.65 25.64
CA SER A 194 -6.28 13.84 27.09
C SER A 194 -7.43 14.73 27.54
N ARG A 195 -7.87 14.53 28.78
CA ARG A 195 -8.91 15.34 29.42
C ARG A 195 -8.60 16.83 29.37
N GLU A 196 -7.34 17.22 29.61
CA GLU A 196 -6.91 18.62 29.67
C GLU A 196 -7.08 19.28 28.31
N THR A 197 -6.67 18.57 27.25
CA THR A 197 -6.76 19.05 25.86
C THR A 197 -8.21 19.28 25.45
N LEU A 198 -9.08 18.30 25.71
CA LEU A 198 -10.50 18.41 25.35
C LEU A 198 -11.22 19.46 26.20
N SER A 199 -10.85 19.59 27.48
CA SER A 199 -11.42 20.61 28.36
C SER A 199 -11.06 22.02 27.91
N ASP A 200 -9.83 22.24 27.42
CA ASP A 200 -9.41 23.51 26.84
C ASP A 200 -10.17 23.82 25.55
N TRP A 201 -10.15 22.86 24.61
CA TRP A 201 -10.69 23.07 23.26
C TRP A 201 -12.21 23.23 23.23
N PHE A 202 -12.92 22.52 24.10
CA PHE A 202 -14.38 22.57 24.21
C PHE A 202 -14.87 23.38 25.40
N SER A 203 -14.00 24.18 26.02
CA SER A 203 -14.39 25.14 27.07
C SER A 203 -15.58 26.05 26.68
N PRO A 204 -15.79 26.44 25.39
CA PRO A 204 -16.97 27.23 25.01
C PRO A 204 -18.29 26.43 24.95
N CYS A 205 -18.26 25.12 25.18
CA CYS A 205 -19.41 24.21 25.10
C CYS A 205 -19.78 23.64 26.48
N GLU A 206 -20.36 24.46 27.37
CA GLU A 206 -20.60 24.09 28.77
C GLU A 206 -21.49 22.84 28.98
N LYS A 207 -22.41 22.56 28.06
CA LYS A 207 -23.37 21.45 28.15
C LYS A 207 -22.93 20.20 27.38
N LEU A 208 -21.74 20.23 26.79
CA LEU A 208 -21.21 19.11 26.03
C LEU A 208 -20.56 18.11 26.98
N GLY A 209 -20.97 16.85 26.89
CA GLY A 209 -20.30 15.76 27.58
C GLY A 209 -18.94 15.44 26.93
N ILE A 210 -17.94 15.12 27.73
CA ILE A 210 -16.59 14.78 27.26
C ILE A 210 -16.25 13.36 27.70
N ALA A 211 -16.04 12.49 26.71
CA ALA A 211 -15.47 11.16 26.87
C ALA A 211 -14.01 11.18 26.37
N ALA A 212 -13.07 11.45 27.27
CA ALA A 212 -11.64 11.54 26.96
C ALA A 212 -10.94 10.19 27.10
N GLU A 213 -9.73 10.07 26.54
CA GLU A 213 -8.87 8.88 26.68
C GLU A 213 -9.61 7.59 26.28
N HIS A 214 -10.25 7.61 25.11
CA HIS A 214 -11.07 6.50 24.60
C HIS A 214 -12.24 6.12 25.52
N GLY A 215 -12.77 7.09 26.27
CA GLY A 215 -13.88 6.89 27.19
C GLY A 215 -13.48 6.40 28.58
N TYR A 216 -12.18 6.38 28.91
CA TYR A 216 -11.72 6.14 30.27
C TYR A 216 -12.20 7.24 31.23
N PHE A 217 -12.23 8.48 30.77
CA PHE A 217 -12.74 9.62 31.52
C PHE A 217 -14.06 10.13 30.91
N LEU A 218 -15.07 10.36 31.75
CA LEU A 218 -16.38 10.88 31.37
C LEU A 218 -16.74 12.10 32.23
N ARG A 219 -17.22 13.17 31.59
CA ARG A 219 -17.74 14.39 32.23
C ARG A 219 -18.99 14.87 31.51
#